data_AF-A0A0K3B2K5-F1
#
_entry.id   AF-A0A0K3B2K5-F1
#
_cell.length_a   1.000
_cell.length_b   1.000
_cell.length_c   1.000
_cell.angle_alpha   90.00
_cell.angle_beta   90.00
_cell.angle_gamma   90.00
#
_symmetry.space_group_name_H-M   'P 1'
#
loop_
_entity.id
_entity.type
_entity.pdbx_description
1 polymer ?
#
loop_
_entity_poly.entity_id
_entity_poly.type
_entity_poly.pdbx_seq_one_letter_code
_entity_poly.pdbx_strand_id
1 'polypeptide(L)' 'MGRLEENHGAGDLVKSAAIKRFGRPEEVAAVLAFCASEAPGYLTGVDILVDGGTKAGQEFATAKKSTLDR' A
#
# COMPACT_ATOMS: atom_id res chain seq x y z
N MET A 1 7.85 -0.39 7.93
CA MET A 1 7.76 1.09 7.94
C MET A 1 6.60 1.47 8.83
N GLY A 2 6.80 2.38 9.79
CA GLY A 2 5.76 2.82 10.72
C GLY A 2 6.05 4.25 11.18
N ARG A 3 5.31 4.75 12.18
CA ARG A 3 5.41 6.14 12.64
C ARG A 3 6.83 6.54 13.11
N LEU A 4 7.63 5.59 13.57
CA LEU A 4 9.03 5.81 13.94
C LEU A 4 9.92 6.22 12.76
N GLU A 5 9.52 5.83 11.54
CA GLU A 5 10.27 6.07 10.30
C GLU A 5 9.70 7.24 9.48
N GLU A 6 8.75 7.99 10.04
CA GLU A 6 8.04 9.08 9.33
C GLU A 6 9.01 10.09 8.71
N ASN A 7 10.06 10.47 9.46
CA ASN A 7 11.08 11.42 9.02
C ASN A 7 12.23 10.78 8.23
N HIS A 8 12.21 9.46 8.04
CA HIS A 8 13.31 8.69 7.42
C HIS A 8 12.86 7.99 6.13
N GLY A 9 11.94 8.61 5.40
CA GLY A 9 11.47 8.15 4.09
C GLY A 9 10.07 7.49 4.10
N ALA A 10 9.56 7.07 5.26
CA ALA A 10 8.19 6.53 5.33
C ALA A 10 7.13 7.62 5.08
N GLY A 11 7.41 8.87 5.46
CA GLY A 11 6.53 10.00 5.19
C GLY A 11 6.34 10.26 3.69
N ASP A 12 7.35 9.99 2.87
CA ASP A 12 7.24 10.17 1.41
C ASP A 12 6.33 9.13 0.76
N LEU A 13 6.26 7.92 1.32
CA LEU A 13 5.33 6.88 0.86
C LEU A 13 3.87 7.33 1.06
N VAL A 14 3.56 7.98 2.18
CA VAL A 14 2.22 8.52 2.47
C VAL A 14 1.82 9.61 1.46
N LYS A 15 2.78 10.36 0.91
CA LYS A 15 2.50 11.36 -0.14
C LYS A 15 1.96 10.70 -1.41
N SER A 16 2.44 9.51 -1.75
CA SER A 16 1.97 8.74 -2.90
C SER A 16 0.71 7.91 -2.62
N ALA A 17 0.45 7.52 -1.37
CA ALA A 17 -0.75 6.77 -0.99
C ALA A 17 -2.06 7.48 -1.38
N ALA A 18 -3.08 6.73 -1.80
CA ALA A 18 -4.41 7.30 -2.00
C ALA A 18 -5.02 7.73 -0.65
N ILE A 19 -4.82 6.90 0.38
CA ILE A 19 -5.20 7.20 1.77
C ILE A 19 -4.03 7.95 2.43
N LYS A 20 -4.20 9.24 2.71
CA LYS A 20 -3.14 10.16 3.20
C LYS A 20 -2.84 10.01 4.70
N ARG A 21 -2.61 8.78 5.14
CA ARG A 21 -2.14 8.45 6.49
C ARG A 21 -1.44 7.09 6.50
N PHE A 22 -0.70 6.82 7.56
CA PHE A 22 -0.25 5.46 7.83
C PHE A 22 -1.45 4.52 8.07
N GLY A 23 -1.31 3.29 7.57
CA GLY A 23 -2.22 2.20 7.91
C GLY A 23 -2.14 1.89 9.40
N ARG A 24 -3.25 1.42 9.97
CA ARG A 24 -3.28 0.92 11.34
C ARG A 24 -3.04 -0.59 11.36
N PRO A 25 -2.43 -1.15 12.41
CA PRO A 25 -2.22 -2.60 12.51
C PRO A 25 -3.49 -3.43 12.32
N GLU A 26 -4.63 -2.93 12.78
CA GLU A 26 -5.92 -3.63 12.70
C GLU A 26 -6.39 -3.79 11.25
N GLU A 27 -6.01 -2.87 10.36
CA GLU A 27 -6.37 -2.93 8.94
C GLU A 27 -5.62 -4.06 8.23
N VAL A 28 -4.35 -4.28 8.61
CA VAL A 28 -3.55 -5.41 8.11
C VAL A 28 -4.04 -6.72 8.74
N ALA A 29 -4.34 -6.70 10.04
CA ALA A 29 -4.83 -7.88 10.76
C ALA A 29 -6.17 -8.38 10.21
N ALA A 30 -7.07 -7.48 9.79
CA ALA A 30 -8.34 -7.87 9.19
C ALA A 30 -8.16 -8.62 7.86
N VAL A 31 -7.25 -8.16 6.99
CA VAL A 31 -6.91 -8.87 5.74
C VAL A 31 -6.31 -10.23 6.03
N LEU A 32 -5.38 -10.30 6.99
CA LEU A 32 -4.76 -11.56 7.41
C LEU A 32 -5.80 -12.54 7.97
N ALA A 33 -6.72 -12.08 8.81
CA ALA A 33 -7.79 -12.90 9.38
C ALA A 33 -8.72 -13.45 8.29
N PHE A 34 -9.03 -12.65 7.27
CA PHE A 34 -9.77 -13.13 6.10
C PHE A 34 -8.99 -14.23 5.36
N CYS A 35 -7.70 -14.00 5.06
CA CYS A 35 -6.84 -14.98 4.39
C CYS A 35 -6.67 -16.29 5.16
N ALA A 36 -6.67 -16.25 6.49
CA ALA A 36 -6.57 -17.43 7.35
C ALA A 36 -7.91 -18.16 7.55
N SER A 37 -9.02 -17.57 7.15
CA SER A 37 -10.35 -18.18 7.24
C SER A 37 -10.63 -19.14 6.08
N GLU A 38 -11.79 -19.81 6.11
CA GLU A 38 -12.26 -20.64 4.98
C GLU A 38 -12.83 -19.82 3.81
N ALA A 39 -13.04 -18.51 3.99
CA ALA A 39 -13.73 -17.69 2.99
C ALA A 39 -12.99 -17.56 1.64
N PRO A 40 -11.66 -17.35 1.58
CA PRO A 40 -10.95 -17.16 0.31
C PRO A 40 -10.46 -18.47 -0.31
N GLY A 41 -11.37 -19.42 -0.57
CA GLY A 41 -11.02 -20.76 -1.06
C GLY A 41 -10.32 -20.85 -2.43
N TYR A 42 -10.21 -19.75 -3.18
CA TYR A 42 -9.51 -19.69 -4.47
C TYR A 42 -8.30 -18.73 -4.48
N LEU A 43 -8.01 -18.10 -3.35
CA LEU A 43 -6.91 -17.16 -3.22
C LEU A 43 -5.60 -17.93 -2.97
N THR A 44 -4.75 -18.05 -3.97
CA THR A 44 -3.45 -18.75 -3.87
C THR A 44 -2.41 -18.15 -4.80
N GLY A 45 -1.14 -18.21 -4.40
CA GLY A 45 0.00 -17.80 -5.23
C GLY A 45 0.05 -16.30 -5.55
N VAL A 46 -0.44 -15.44 -4.67
CA VAL A 46 -0.56 -13.99 -4.91
C VAL A 46 -0.15 -13.17 -3.69
N ASP A 47 0.42 -11.99 -3.96
CA ASP A 47 0.68 -10.96 -2.95
C ASP A 47 -0.51 -10.00 -2.82
N ILE A 48 -0.92 -9.69 -1.59
CA ILE A 48 -1.99 -8.73 -1.31
C ILE A 48 -1.39 -7.48 -0.68
N LEU A 49 -1.38 -6.39 -1.45
CA LEU A 49 -0.90 -5.10 -0.96
C LEU A 49 -1.94 -4.47 -0.01
N VAL A 50 -1.51 -4.17 1.21
CA VAL A 50 -2.29 -3.43 2.22
C VAL A 50 -1.57 -2.11 2.54
N ASP A 51 -1.48 -1.24 1.54
CA ASP A 51 -0.56 -0.09 1.54
C ASP A 51 -1.26 1.28 1.37
N GLY A 52 -2.58 1.32 1.48
CA GLY A 52 -3.36 2.55 1.28
C GLY A 52 -3.29 3.12 -0.14
N GLY A 53 -2.86 2.33 -1.13
CA GLY A 53 -2.72 2.73 -2.53
C GLY A 53 -1.37 3.37 -2.87
N THR A 54 -0.34 3.17 -2.04
CA THR A 54 1.00 3.74 -2.24
C THR A 54 1.61 3.31 -3.57
N LYS A 55 1.61 2.00 -3.85
CA LYS A 55 2.24 1.45 -5.06
C LYS A 55 1.60 1.99 -6.34
N ALA A 56 0.27 1.99 -6.39
CA ALA A 56 -0.48 2.53 -7.51
C ALA A 56 -0.21 4.04 -7.71
N GLY A 57 -0.16 4.82 -6.62
CA GLY A 57 0.15 6.24 -6.68
C GLY A 57 1.56 6.54 -7.19
N GLN A 58 2.56 5.71 -6.84
CA GLN A 58 3.92 5.83 -7.36
C GLN A 58 4.01 5.51 -8.86
N GLU A 59 3.32 4.46 -9.31
CA GLU A 59 3.24 4.11 -10.74
C GLU A 59 2.61 5.24 -11.55
N PHE A 60 1.50 5.80 -11.05
CA PHE A 60 0.83 6.91 -11.70
C PHE A 60 1.72 8.16 -11.82
N ALA A 61 2.42 8.51 -10.74
CA ALA A 61 3.35 9.65 -10.74
C ALA A 61 4.52 9.44 -11.73
N THR A 62 5.01 8.21 -11.82
CA THR A 62 6.10 7.83 -12.74
C THR A 62 5.65 7.92 -14.19
N ALA A 63 4.49 7.35 -14.51
CA ALA A 63 3.91 7.41 -15.84
C ALA A 63 3.68 8.87 -16.29
N LYS A 64 3.14 9.72 -15.41
CA LYS A 64 2.89 11.13 -15.70
C LYS A 64 4.18 11.90 -16.04
N LYS A 65 5.28 11.67 -15.30
CA LYS A 65 6.59 12.28 -15.60
C LYS A 65 7.10 11.84 -16.97
N SER A 66 7.06 10.53 -17.26
CA SER A 66 7.47 10.00 -18.57
C SER A 66 6.68 10.58 -19.75
N THR A 67 5.42 10.98 -19.55
CA THR A 67 4.61 11.63 -20.60
C THR A 67 4.93 13.11 -20.75
N LEU A 68 5.28 13.81 -19.66
CA LEU A 68 5.67 15.23 -19.71
C LEU A 68 7.07 15.46 -20.30
N ASP A 69 7.95 14.46 -20.19
CA ASP A 69 9.33 14.51 -20.70
C ASP A 69 9.44 14.10 -22.19
N ARG A 70 8.31 13.87 -22.88
CA ARG A 70 8.22 13.59 -24.33
C ARG A 70 7.58 14.76 -25.06
#